data_AF-A0A2I0L646-F1
#
_entry.id   AF-A0A2I0L646-F1
#
_cell.length_a   1.000
_cell.length_b   1.000
_cell.length_c   1.000
_cell.angle_alpha   90.00
_cell.angle_beta   90.00
_cell.angle_gamma   90.00
#
_symmetry.space_group_name_H-M   'P 1'
#
loop_
_entity.id
_entity.type
_entity.pdbx_description
1 polymer ?
#
loop_
_entity_poly.entity_id
_entity_poly.type
_entity_poly.pdbx_seq_one_letter_code
_entity_poly.pdbx_strand_id
1 'polypeptide(L)'
;MSTFVKPENALKRAEELINVGQKQDALQALHDIITSKRSRAWQKTLERIMFKYIELCVDMRRGRYAKDGLIQYRIVCQQVNVTSLEEVIKHFMHLSTEKAEQARSQAQALEEALDVDDLEADKRPEDLMLSYVSGEKGKDRSDREVVTPWFKFLWETYRTVLEILRNNSKLEALYAMTAHRAFQFCKQYRRTTEFRRLCEIIRNHLANLNKYRDQRDRPDLSAPESLQLYLDTRFEQLKIATELELWQEAFRSVEDIYGLMCMVKKTPKASLMVVYYAKLTEIFWISSSHLYHAYAWLKLFNLQKSFNKNLSQKDLQLIASSVVLAALSVVPYDSRRASHLELENEKERNLRMADLIGFNVDPKVESREMLSRSSLLSELIAKGVLNCATQEVKDLYHLLEHEFLPLDLAVKVQPLLAKISKIGGKLASASSVPEVQLSQYVTALEKITTLRVLQQVLYL
;
A
#
# COMPACT_ATOMS: atom_id res chain seq x y z
N MET A 1 37.70 -18.35 -24.61
CA MET A 1 37.24 -17.05 -24.07
C MET A 1 37.83 -15.96 -24.94
N SER A 2 37.00 -15.23 -25.69
CA SER A 2 37.45 -14.12 -26.53
C SER A 2 37.63 -12.87 -25.67
N THR A 3 38.86 -12.57 -25.29
CA THR A 3 39.19 -11.36 -24.52
C THR A 3 39.22 -10.16 -25.47
N PHE A 4 38.09 -9.49 -25.65
CA PHE A 4 38.04 -8.28 -26.47
C PHE A 4 38.80 -7.13 -25.77
N VAL A 5 39.72 -6.49 -26.50
CA VAL A 5 40.48 -5.33 -26.00
C VAL A 5 39.69 -4.03 -26.17
N LYS A 6 38.84 -3.93 -27.20
CA LYS A 6 38.03 -2.75 -27.53
C LYS A 6 36.53 -3.08 -27.44
N PRO A 7 35.73 -2.31 -26.66
CA PRO A 7 34.29 -2.52 -26.54
C PRO A 7 33.55 -2.51 -27.90
N GLU A 8 33.99 -1.67 -28.85
CA GLU A 8 33.36 -1.55 -30.18
C GLU A 8 33.36 -2.88 -30.96
N ASN A 9 34.45 -3.64 -30.85
CA ASN A 9 34.60 -4.89 -31.60
C ASN A 9 33.62 -5.95 -31.11
N ALA A 10 33.29 -5.93 -29.83
CA ALA A 10 32.38 -6.89 -29.27
C ALA A 10 30.92 -6.55 -29.52
N LEU A 11 30.59 -5.27 -29.59
CA LEU A 11 29.27 -4.85 -30.05
C LEU A 11 29.02 -5.35 -31.47
N LYS A 12 29.97 -5.12 -32.39
CA LYS A 12 29.91 -5.66 -33.76
C LYS A 12 29.79 -7.18 -33.78
N ARG A 13 30.63 -7.87 -32.99
CA ARG A 13 30.57 -9.34 -32.92
C ARG A 13 29.24 -9.85 -32.39
N ALA A 14 28.65 -9.19 -31.40
CA ALA A 14 27.35 -9.55 -30.89
C ALA A 14 26.25 -9.33 -31.94
N GLU A 15 26.31 -8.23 -32.71
CA GLU A 15 25.38 -7.98 -33.82
C GLU A 15 25.48 -9.06 -34.91
N GLU A 16 26.69 -9.47 -35.30
CA GLU A 16 26.89 -10.61 -36.22
C GLU A 16 26.28 -11.90 -35.69
N LEU A 17 26.51 -12.22 -34.41
CA LEU A 17 25.97 -13.43 -33.77
C LEU A 17 24.44 -13.39 -33.70
N ILE A 18 23.85 -12.22 -33.44
CA ILE A 18 22.40 -12.03 -33.45
C ILE A 18 21.83 -12.27 -34.85
N ASN A 19 22.48 -11.78 -35.90
CA ASN A 19 22.04 -11.94 -37.28
C ASN A 19 22.03 -13.41 -37.73
N VAL A 20 22.92 -14.24 -37.17
CA VAL A 20 22.98 -15.69 -37.42
C VAL A 20 22.10 -16.48 -36.43
N GLY A 21 21.34 -15.81 -35.55
CA GLY A 21 20.43 -16.44 -34.59
C GLY A 21 21.09 -16.96 -33.31
N GLN A 22 22.41 -16.77 -33.13
CA GLN A 22 23.17 -17.19 -31.95
C GLN A 22 23.05 -16.17 -30.80
N LYS A 23 21.82 -15.94 -30.32
CA LYS A 23 21.53 -14.95 -29.26
C LYS A 23 22.25 -15.26 -27.93
N GLN A 24 22.42 -16.53 -27.58
CA GLN A 24 23.11 -16.92 -26.33
C GLN A 24 24.61 -16.58 -26.37
N ASP A 25 25.26 -16.82 -27.50
CA ASP A 25 26.69 -16.51 -27.68
C ASP A 25 26.92 -15.00 -27.76
N ALA A 26 26.01 -14.28 -28.43
CA ALA A 26 26.00 -12.82 -28.43
C ALA A 26 25.89 -12.26 -26.99
N LEU A 27 24.97 -12.80 -26.19
CA LEU A 27 24.80 -12.41 -24.79
C LEU A 27 26.07 -12.66 -23.98
N GLN A 28 26.70 -13.82 -24.14
CA GLN A 28 27.94 -14.16 -23.43
C GLN A 28 29.10 -13.24 -23.83
N ALA A 29 29.25 -12.94 -25.13
CA ALA A 29 30.29 -12.04 -25.62
C ALA A 29 30.18 -10.63 -25.01
N LEU A 30 28.95 -10.11 -24.88
CA LEU A 30 28.70 -8.83 -24.20
C LEU A 30 28.91 -8.93 -22.69
N HIS A 31 28.46 -10.02 -22.06
CA HIS A 31 28.63 -10.27 -20.63
C HIS A 31 30.10 -10.24 -20.20
N ASP A 32 30.96 -10.90 -20.97
CA ASP A 32 32.40 -11.00 -20.68
C ASP A 32 33.08 -9.63 -20.62
N ILE A 33 32.58 -8.65 -21.36
CA ILE A 33 33.14 -7.29 -21.39
C ILE A 33 32.60 -6.43 -20.26
N ILE A 34 31.31 -6.51 -20.00
CA ILE A 34 30.67 -5.77 -18.90
C ILE A 34 31.27 -6.20 -17.56
N THR A 35 31.59 -7.49 -17.42
CA THR A 35 32.20 -8.06 -16.21
C THR A 35 33.73 -8.01 -16.19
N SER A 36 34.37 -7.60 -17.31
CA SER A 36 35.82 -7.55 -17.42
C SER A 36 36.43 -6.49 -16.50
N LYS A 37 37.48 -6.88 -15.77
CA LYS A 37 38.28 -5.94 -14.97
C LYS A 37 39.03 -4.90 -15.82
N ARG A 38 39.22 -5.16 -17.12
CA ARG A 38 39.97 -4.28 -18.03
C ARG A 38 39.12 -3.09 -18.53
N SER A 39 37.80 -3.21 -18.51
CA SER A 39 36.85 -2.21 -19.04
C SER A 39 36.13 -1.46 -17.94
N ARG A 40 36.87 -0.85 -17.01
CA ARG A 40 36.32 -0.15 -15.83
C ARG A 40 36.05 1.34 -16.02
N ALA A 41 36.58 1.93 -17.10
CA ALA A 41 36.33 3.34 -17.42
C ALA A 41 35.02 3.45 -18.22
N TRP A 42 34.12 4.32 -17.78
CA TRP A 42 32.87 4.56 -18.51
C TRP A 42 33.16 5.16 -19.90
N GLN A 43 32.46 4.66 -20.91
CA GLN A 43 32.53 5.11 -22.30
C GLN A 43 31.13 5.02 -22.93
N LYS A 44 30.82 5.89 -23.89
CA LYS A 44 29.53 5.89 -24.59
C LYS A 44 29.27 4.57 -25.34
N THR A 45 30.32 3.89 -25.80
CA THR A 45 30.22 2.55 -26.40
C THR A 45 29.73 1.51 -25.36
N LEU A 46 30.17 1.59 -24.10
CA LEU A 46 29.73 0.67 -23.04
C LEU A 46 28.24 0.85 -22.72
N GLU A 47 27.73 2.08 -22.77
CA GLU A 47 26.28 2.34 -22.65
C GLU A 47 25.48 1.66 -23.76
N ARG A 48 25.91 1.79 -25.03
CA ARG A 48 25.29 1.08 -26.16
C ARG A 48 25.32 -0.43 -25.99
N ILE A 49 26.45 -0.96 -25.52
CA ILE A 49 26.60 -2.39 -25.18
C ILE A 49 25.61 -2.80 -24.10
N MET A 50 25.43 -1.98 -23.05
CA MET A 50 24.47 -2.27 -21.99
C MET A 50 23.03 -2.29 -22.48
N PHE A 51 22.61 -1.35 -23.33
CA PHE A 51 21.28 -1.38 -23.94
C PHE A 51 21.05 -2.70 -24.71
N LYS A 52 22.00 -3.09 -25.57
CA LYS A 52 21.90 -4.34 -26.34
C LYS A 52 21.93 -5.58 -25.47
N TYR A 53 22.76 -5.57 -24.43
CA TYR A 53 22.87 -6.64 -23.45
C TYR A 53 21.55 -6.85 -22.70
N ILE A 54 20.91 -5.76 -22.27
CA ILE A 54 19.61 -5.79 -21.59
C ILE A 54 18.50 -6.31 -22.53
N GLU A 55 18.46 -5.86 -23.78
CA GLU A 55 17.53 -6.39 -24.79
C GLU A 55 17.61 -7.91 -24.88
N LEU A 56 18.82 -8.46 -25.05
CA LEU A 56 19.03 -9.91 -25.10
C LEU A 56 18.64 -10.61 -23.79
N CYS A 57 18.95 -10.00 -22.64
CA CYS A 57 18.55 -10.55 -21.34
C CYS A 57 17.04 -10.65 -21.19
N VAL A 58 16.29 -9.63 -21.65
CA VAL A 58 14.82 -9.62 -21.58
C VAL A 58 14.22 -10.61 -22.56
N ASP A 59 14.65 -10.58 -23.83
CA ASP A 59 14.19 -11.49 -24.88
C ASP A 59 14.31 -12.97 -24.47
N MET A 60 15.43 -13.32 -23.84
CA MET A 60 15.73 -14.69 -23.41
C MET A 60 15.34 -14.96 -21.95
N ARG A 61 14.71 -14.01 -21.25
CA ARG A 61 14.34 -14.07 -19.82
C ARG A 61 15.51 -14.45 -18.90
N ARG A 62 16.74 -14.01 -19.22
CA ARG A 62 17.97 -14.25 -18.46
C ARG A 62 18.16 -13.24 -17.33
N GLY A 63 17.26 -13.23 -16.34
CA GLY A 63 17.27 -12.24 -15.25
C GLY A 63 18.55 -12.23 -14.40
N ARG A 64 19.19 -13.40 -14.21
CA ARG A 64 20.48 -13.50 -13.49
C ARG A 64 21.60 -12.75 -14.22
N TYR A 65 21.69 -12.92 -15.54
CA TYR A 65 22.64 -12.19 -16.37
C TYR A 65 22.37 -10.68 -16.30
N ALA A 66 21.12 -10.25 -16.39
CA ALA A 66 20.76 -8.82 -16.25
C ALA A 66 21.24 -8.25 -14.91
N LYS A 67 20.95 -8.95 -13.80
CA LYS A 67 21.38 -8.56 -12.45
C LYS A 67 22.90 -8.40 -12.36
N ASP A 68 23.65 -9.43 -12.75
CA ASP A 68 25.10 -9.44 -12.63
C ASP A 68 25.73 -8.34 -13.49
N GLY A 69 25.26 -8.17 -14.73
CA GLY A 69 25.70 -7.11 -15.63
C GLY A 69 25.41 -5.71 -15.09
N LEU A 70 24.21 -5.46 -14.55
CA LEU A 70 23.85 -4.16 -13.98
C LEU A 70 24.62 -3.83 -12.71
N ILE A 71 24.96 -4.82 -11.86
CA ILE A 71 25.81 -4.60 -10.68
C ILE A 71 27.20 -4.13 -11.13
N GLN A 72 27.80 -4.78 -12.12
CA GLN A 72 29.09 -4.34 -12.65
C GLN A 72 29.00 -2.98 -13.33
N TYR A 73 27.95 -2.74 -14.12
CA TYR A 73 27.76 -1.47 -14.78
C TYR A 73 27.54 -0.31 -13.81
N ARG A 74 26.83 -0.55 -12.70
CA ARG A 74 26.70 0.42 -11.60
C ARG A 74 28.07 0.82 -11.07
N ILE A 75 28.97 -0.13 -10.83
CA ILE A 75 30.33 0.15 -10.34
C ILE A 75 31.09 1.05 -11.32
N VAL A 76 30.96 0.81 -12.64
CA VAL A 76 31.60 1.63 -13.69
C VAL A 76 31.03 3.04 -13.74
N CYS A 77 29.71 3.20 -13.57
CA CYS A 77 29.03 4.48 -13.75
C CYS A 77 28.99 5.35 -12.49
N GLN A 78 29.08 4.76 -11.29
CA GLN A 78 28.78 5.40 -10.00
C GLN A 78 29.47 6.76 -9.80
N GLN A 79 30.74 6.88 -10.19
CA GLN A 79 31.53 8.11 -9.98
C GLN A 79 31.54 9.04 -11.18
N VAL A 80 31.19 8.55 -12.38
CA VAL A 80 31.42 9.27 -13.64
C VAL A 80 30.12 9.74 -14.26
N ASN A 81 29.16 8.82 -14.47
CA ASN A 81 27.91 9.13 -15.16
C ASN A 81 26.77 8.24 -14.63
N VAL A 82 26.20 8.63 -13.49
CA VAL A 82 25.08 7.93 -12.86
C VAL A 82 23.81 7.98 -13.73
N THR A 83 23.64 9.03 -14.53
CA THR A 83 22.50 9.18 -15.46
C THR A 83 22.49 8.07 -16.52
N SER A 84 23.65 7.62 -16.98
CA SER A 84 23.76 6.49 -17.91
C SER A 84 23.19 5.18 -17.30
N LEU A 85 23.45 4.93 -16.01
CA LEU A 85 22.86 3.80 -15.30
C LEU A 85 21.33 3.94 -15.18
N GLU A 86 20.85 5.16 -14.90
CA GLU A 86 19.42 5.46 -14.83
C GLU A 86 18.69 5.15 -16.15
N GLU A 87 19.23 5.58 -17.28
CA GLU A 87 18.63 5.33 -18.60
C GLU A 87 18.61 3.83 -18.96
N VAL A 88 19.70 3.10 -18.69
CA VAL A 88 19.74 1.65 -18.90
C VAL A 88 18.71 0.93 -18.01
N ILE A 89 18.53 1.37 -16.76
CA ILE A 89 17.53 0.80 -15.84
C ILE A 89 16.09 1.11 -16.30
N LYS A 90 15.82 2.33 -16.77
CA LYS A 90 14.52 2.69 -17.35
C LYS A 90 14.20 1.80 -18.55
N HIS A 91 15.15 1.59 -19.45
CA HIS A 91 15.00 0.70 -20.61
C HIS A 91 14.74 -0.76 -20.19
N PHE A 92 15.48 -1.28 -19.21
CA PHE A 92 15.28 -2.64 -18.71
C PHE A 92 13.85 -2.85 -18.17
N MET A 93 13.35 -1.90 -17.36
CA MET A 93 11.99 -1.95 -16.85
C MET A 93 10.95 -1.82 -17.95
N HIS A 94 11.16 -0.92 -18.92
CA HIS A 94 10.25 -0.70 -20.03
C HIS A 94 10.08 -1.97 -20.87
N LEU A 95 11.17 -2.54 -21.37
CA LEU A 95 11.14 -3.79 -22.15
C LEU A 95 10.52 -4.95 -21.38
N SER A 96 10.85 -5.09 -20.09
CA SER A 96 10.27 -6.15 -19.25
C SER A 96 8.76 -5.99 -19.08
N THR A 97 8.28 -4.74 -18.97
CA THR A 97 6.85 -4.42 -18.85
C THR A 97 6.14 -4.71 -20.16
N GLU A 98 6.69 -4.24 -21.28
CA GLU A 98 6.15 -4.45 -22.61
C GLU A 98 6.01 -5.94 -22.95
N LYS A 99 7.04 -6.76 -22.67
CA LYS A 99 6.96 -8.21 -22.90
C LYS A 99 5.90 -8.90 -22.03
N ALA A 100 5.73 -8.45 -20.79
CA ALA A 100 4.69 -8.98 -19.91
C ALA A 100 3.28 -8.60 -20.40
N GLU A 101 3.09 -7.38 -20.89
CA GLU A 101 1.83 -6.93 -21.48
C GLU A 101 1.53 -7.61 -22.81
N GLN A 102 2.54 -7.84 -23.66
CA GLN A 102 2.43 -8.63 -24.88
C GLN A 102 2.00 -10.06 -24.59
N ALA A 103 2.65 -10.73 -23.63
CA ALA A 103 2.30 -12.10 -23.24
C ALA A 103 0.86 -12.20 -22.72
N ARG A 104 0.42 -11.22 -21.93
CA ARG A 104 -0.97 -11.12 -21.47
C ARG A 104 -1.95 -10.92 -22.63
N SER A 105 -1.65 -10.00 -23.54
CA SER A 105 -2.51 -9.70 -24.69
C SER A 105 -2.62 -10.91 -25.62
N GLN A 106 -1.53 -11.67 -25.80
CA GLN A 106 -1.52 -12.93 -26.55
C GLN A 106 -2.38 -14.00 -25.88
N ALA A 107 -2.28 -14.16 -24.56
CA ALA A 107 -3.11 -15.11 -23.82
C ALA A 107 -4.61 -14.75 -23.91
N GLN A 108 -4.94 -13.46 -23.81
CA GLN A 108 -6.32 -12.99 -23.96
C GLN A 108 -6.84 -13.19 -25.39
N ALA A 109 -6.06 -12.88 -26.42
CA ALA A 109 -6.45 -13.09 -27.81
C ALA A 109 -6.64 -14.59 -28.14
N LEU A 110 -5.82 -15.46 -27.54
CA LEU A 110 -6.00 -16.92 -27.67
C LEU A 110 -7.29 -17.39 -27.01
N GLU A 111 -7.63 -16.85 -25.84
CA GLU A 111 -8.90 -17.13 -25.17
C GLU A 111 -10.10 -16.66 -25.99
N GLU A 112 -10.07 -15.42 -26.50
CA GLU A 112 -11.13 -14.87 -27.36
C GLU A 112 -11.30 -15.68 -28.65
N ALA A 113 -10.21 -16.17 -29.24
CA ALA A 113 -10.28 -17.05 -30.41
C ALA A 113 -10.86 -18.43 -30.09
N LEU A 114 -10.55 -18.99 -28.92
CA LEU A 114 -11.11 -20.28 -28.46
C LEU A 114 -12.57 -20.17 -28.02
N ASP A 115 -13.03 -18.99 -27.57
CA ASP A 115 -14.44 -18.73 -27.21
C ASP A 115 -15.35 -18.60 -28.46
N VAL A 116 -14.75 -18.51 -29.66
CA VAL A 116 -15.45 -18.51 -30.95
C VAL A 116 -15.60 -19.92 -31.54
N ASP A 117 -14.99 -20.96 -30.94
CA ASP A 117 -15.15 -22.35 -31.36
C ASP A 117 -16.47 -22.95 -30.82
N ASP A 118 -17.45 -22.99 -31.72
CA ASP A 118 -18.57 -23.92 -31.86
C ASP A 118 -19.32 -24.37 -30.59
N LEU A 119 -20.58 -23.91 -30.45
CA LEU A 119 -21.52 -24.39 -29.42
C LEU A 119 -21.77 -25.91 -29.46
N GLU A 120 -21.37 -26.60 -30.54
CA GLU A 120 -21.44 -28.05 -30.72
C GLU A 120 -20.13 -28.81 -30.45
N ALA A 121 -19.01 -28.13 -30.15
CA ALA A 121 -17.77 -28.80 -29.77
C ALA A 121 -17.86 -29.36 -28.34
N ASP A 122 -18.13 -30.66 -28.22
CA ASP A 122 -18.10 -31.37 -26.94
C ASP A 122 -16.82 -31.05 -26.18
N LYS A 123 -16.96 -30.51 -24.95
CA LYS A 123 -15.82 -30.29 -24.04
C LYS A 123 -15.03 -31.58 -23.95
N ARG A 124 -13.74 -31.53 -24.30
CA ARG A 124 -12.90 -32.72 -24.33
C ARG A 124 -12.95 -33.41 -22.97
N PRO A 125 -13.08 -34.75 -22.91
CA PRO A 125 -13.16 -35.48 -21.64
C PRO A 125 -12.00 -35.15 -20.69
N GLU A 126 -10.81 -34.85 -21.22
CA GLU A 126 -9.66 -34.44 -20.43
C GLU A 126 -9.88 -33.09 -19.71
N ASP A 127 -10.52 -32.13 -20.35
CA ASP A 127 -10.81 -30.81 -19.76
C ASP A 127 -11.83 -30.91 -18.63
N LEU A 128 -12.85 -31.76 -18.83
CA LEU A 128 -13.83 -32.07 -17.80
C LEU A 128 -13.14 -32.72 -16.59
N MET A 129 -12.33 -33.76 -16.80
CA MET A 129 -11.59 -34.44 -15.73
C MET A 129 -10.69 -33.48 -14.96
N LEU A 130 -9.92 -32.65 -15.66
CA LEU A 130 -9.01 -31.72 -15.00
C LEU A 130 -9.77 -30.62 -14.24
N SER A 131 -10.94 -30.19 -14.71
CA SER A 131 -11.80 -29.22 -13.99
C SER A 131 -12.33 -29.78 -12.66
N TYR A 132 -12.62 -31.09 -12.60
CA TYR A 132 -13.06 -31.76 -11.36
C TYR A 132 -11.92 -31.94 -10.35
N VAL A 133 -10.67 -32.09 -10.80
CA VAL A 133 -9.52 -32.35 -9.92
C VAL A 133 -8.90 -31.07 -9.38
N SER A 134 -8.68 -30.06 -10.23
CA SER A 134 -7.99 -28.83 -9.81
C SER A 134 -8.91 -27.62 -9.58
N GLY A 135 -10.17 -27.68 -10.04
CA GLY A 135 -11.06 -26.52 -10.06
C GLY A 135 -10.60 -25.38 -11.00
N GLU A 136 -9.47 -25.54 -11.69
CA GLU A 136 -8.90 -24.56 -12.60
C GLU A 136 -9.58 -24.64 -13.98
N LYS A 137 -10.00 -23.48 -14.50
CA LYS A 137 -10.58 -23.37 -15.85
C LYS A 137 -9.48 -23.37 -16.93
N GLY A 138 -9.86 -23.55 -18.19
CA GLY A 138 -8.91 -23.49 -19.33
C GLY A 138 -8.08 -22.19 -19.36
N LYS A 139 -8.71 -21.05 -19.07
CA LYS A 139 -8.07 -19.73 -18.92
C LYS A 139 -6.95 -19.71 -17.88
N ASP A 140 -7.17 -20.33 -16.72
CA ASP A 140 -6.18 -20.32 -15.63
C ASP A 140 -4.91 -21.11 -16.04
N ARG A 141 -5.06 -22.09 -16.93
CA ARG A 141 -3.93 -22.88 -17.45
C ARG A 141 -3.13 -22.11 -18.50
N SER A 142 -3.79 -21.46 -19.46
CA SER A 142 -3.11 -20.63 -20.47
C SER A 142 -2.35 -19.47 -19.82
N ASP A 143 -2.96 -18.80 -18.82
CA ASP A 143 -2.30 -17.74 -18.04
C ASP A 143 -1.09 -18.27 -17.24
N ARG A 144 -1.17 -19.51 -16.76
CA ARG A 144 -0.06 -20.14 -16.02
C ARG A 144 1.10 -20.51 -16.92
N GLU A 145 0.85 -20.88 -18.16
CA GLU A 145 1.88 -21.27 -19.13
C GLU A 145 2.52 -20.06 -19.81
N VAL A 146 1.71 -19.11 -20.29
CA VAL A 146 2.19 -18.00 -21.14
C VAL A 146 2.50 -16.75 -20.32
N VAL A 147 1.59 -16.33 -19.44
CA VAL A 147 1.67 -15.02 -18.75
C VAL A 147 2.53 -15.10 -17.49
N THR A 148 2.33 -16.13 -16.68
CA THR A 148 2.99 -16.27 -15.36
C THR A 148 4.51 -16.24 -15.43
N PRO A 149 5.21 -16.87 -16.41
CA PRO A 149 6.66 -16.74 -16.53
C PRO A 149 7.13 -15.29 -16.74
N TRP A 150 6.40 -14.50 -17.53
CA TRP A 150 6.72 -13.09 -17.76
C TRP A 150 6.42 -12.22 -16.55
N PHE A 151 5.34 -12.50 -15.80
CA PHE A 151 5.08 -11.81 -14.54
C PHE A 151 6.13 -12.12 -13.47
N LYS A 152 6.59 -13.38 -13.38
CA LYS A 152 7.72 -13.75 -12.50
C LYS A 152 9.00 -13.01 -12.91
N PHE A 153 9.28 -12.94 -14.21
CA PHE A 153 10.44 -12.21 -14.73
C PHE A 153 10.34 -10.71 -14.40
N LEU A 154 9.20 -10.07 -14.67
CA LEU A 154 8.96 -8.65 -14.38
C LEU A 154 9.06 -8.33 -12.88
N TRP A 155 8.50 -9.20 -12.03
CA TRP A 155 8.65 -9.10 -10.58
C TRP A 155 10.13 -9.14 -10.15
N GLU A 156 10.90 -10.11 -10.64
CA GLU A 156 12.33 -10.21 -10.32
C GLU A 156 13.14 -9.04 -10.93
N THR A 157 12.69 -8.46 -12.04
CA THR A 157 13.23 -7.20 -12.59
C THR A 157 13.04 -6.06 -11.59
N TYR A 158 11.83 -5.82 -11.08
CA TYR A 158 11.60 -4.77 -10.08
C TYR A 158 12.44 -4.99 -8.83
N ARG A 159 12.47 -6.21 -8.30
CA ARG A 159 13.31 -6.56 -7.14
C ARG A 159 14.79 -6.27 -7.39
N THR A 160 15.30 -6.69 -8.55
CA THR A 160 16.70 -6.48 -8.94
C THR A 160 17.03 -4.99 -9.05
N VAL A 161 16.16 -4.21 -9.69
CA VAL A 161 16.34 -2.77 -9.82
C VAL A 161 16.35 -2.09 -8.45
N LEU A 162 15.40 -2.39 -7.57
CA LEU A 162 15.39 -1.82 -6.21
C LEU A 162 16.66 -2.15 -5.41
N GLU A 163 17.17 -3.37 -5.55
CA GLU A 163 18.43 -3.80 -4.93
C GLU A 163 19.65 -3.02 -5.46
N ILE A 164 19.69 -2.72 -6.76
CA ILE A 164 20.77 -1.96 -7.40
C ILE A 164 20.72 -0.48 -7.02
N LEU A 165 19.51 0.09 -6.95
CA LEU A 165 19.30 1.53 -6.73
C LEU A 165 19.38 1.94 -5.25
N ARG A 166 19.29 1.00 -4.31
CA ARG A 166 19.24 1.31 -2.87
C ARG A 166 20.47 2.10 -2.39
N ASN A 167 20.28 2.88 -1.34
CA ASN A 167 21.31 3.65 -0.65
C ASN A 167 22.14 4.57 -1.56
N ASN A 168 21.54 5.14 -2.60
CA ASN A 168 22.18 6.13 -3.46
C ASN A 168 21.27 7.38 -3.59
N SER A 169 21.74 8.51 -3.08
CA SER A 169 21.02 9.78 -3.04
C SER A 169 20.68 10.33 -4.43
N LYS A 170 21.51 10.04 -5.43
CA LYS A 170 21.26 10.48 -6.82
C LYS A 170 20.19 9.66 -7.53
N LEU A 171 19.83 8.49 -6.99
CA LEU A 171 18.91 7.54 -7.61
C LEU A 171 17.61 7.36 -6.81
N GLU A 172 17.37 8.17 -5.78
CA GLU A 172 16.19 8.07 -4.91
C GLU A 172 14.89 8.19 -5.69
N ALA A 173 14.81 9.14 -6.63
CA ALA A 173 13.63 9.35 -7.46
C ALA A 173 13.33 8.12 -8.32
N LEU A 174 14.35 7.53 -8.95
CA LEU A 174 14.19 6.32 -9.76
C LEU A 174 13.83 5.11 -8.89
N TYR A 175 14.38 5.01 -7.68
CA TYR A 175 14.03 3.98 -6.70
C TYR A 175 12.55 4.09 -6.31
N ALA A 176 12.08 5.29 -5.94
CA ALA A 176 10.69 5.53 -5.58
C ALA A 176 9.74 5.22 -6.74
N MET A 177 10.04 5.70 -7.96
CA MET A 177 9.29 5.38 -9.17
C MET A 177 9.20 3.86 -9.42
N THR A 178 10.31 3.15 -9.22
CA THR A 178 10.36 1.68 -9.37
C THR A 178 9.46 1.00 -8.34
N ALA A 179 9.52 1.42 -7.08
CA ALA A 179 8.66 0.87 -6.02
C ALA A 179 7.18 1.10 -6.32
N HIS A 180 6.81 2.30 -6.77
CA HIS A 180 5.43 2.64 -7.14
C HIS A 180 4.93 1.80 -8.31
N ARG A 181 5.73 1.65 -9.37
CA ARG A 181 5.40 0.77 -10.50
C ARG A 181 5.23 -0.69 -10.06
N ALA A 182 6.10 -1.17 -9.17
CA ALA A 182 6.01 -2.53 -8.64
C ALA A 182 4.76 -2.75 -7.78
N PHE A 183 4.35 -1.75 -6.97
CA PHE A 183 3.09 -1.82 -6.24
C PHE A 183 1.88 -1.84 -7.20
N GLN A 184 1.88 -0.98 -8.23
CA GLN A 184 0.80 -0.94 -9.22
C GLN A 184 0.72 -2.25 -10.02
N PHE A 185 1.85 -2.84 -10.39
CA PHE A 185 1.90 -4.19 -10.94
C PHE A 185 1.23 -5.21 -9.99
N CYS A 186 1.59 -5.18 -8.70
CA CYS A 186 0.99 -6.09 -7.73
C CYS A 186 -0.52 -5.88 -7.58
N LYS A 187 -0.98 -4.63 -7.60
CA LYS A 187 -2.40 -4.26 -7.57
C LYS A 187 -3.15 -4.77 -8.80
N GLN A 188 -2.68 -4.38 -9.99
CA GLN A 188 -3.31 -4.66 -11.28
C GLN A 188 -3.50 -6.16 -11.50
N TYR A 189 -2.52 -6.97 -11.10
CA TYR A 189 -2.51 -8.42 -11.30
C TYR A 189 -2.79 -9.21 -10.01
N ARG A 190 -3.29 -8.55 -8.95
CA ARG A 190 -3.62 -9.14 -7.64
C ARG A 190 -2.52 -10.05 -7.06
N ARG A 191 -1.25 -9.68 -7.23
CA ARG A 191 -0.06 -10.42 -6.75
C ARG A 191 0.22 -10.13 -5.28
N THR A 192 -0.65 -10.60 -4.39
CA THR A 192 -0.57 -10.29 -2.95
C THR A 192 0.68 -10.86 -2.26
N THR A 193 1.23 -11.97 -2.74
CA THR A 193 2.47 -12.57 -2.23
C THR A 193 3.69 -11.70 -2.52
N GLU A 194 3.81 -11.22 -3.75
CA GLU A 194 4.86 -10.32 -4.20
C GLU A 194 4.74 -8.96 -3.52
N PHE A 195 3.52 -8.46 -3.35
CA PHE A 195 3.28 -7.22 -2.60
C PHE A 195 3.85 -7.28 -1.18
N ARG A 196 3.52 -8.31 -0.40
CA ARG A 196 4.08 -8.48 0.96
C ARG A 196 5.61 -8.55 0.95
N ARG A 197 6.19 -9.29 0.00
CA ARG A 197 7.65 -9.37 -0.18
C ARG A 197 8.25 -8.01 -0.52
N LEU A 198 7.59 -7.20 -1.33
CA LEU A 198 8.01 -5.86 -1.69
C LEU A 198 8.06 -4.94 -0.47
N CYS A 199 7.00 -4.94 0.35
CA CYS A 199 6.96 -4.18 1.61
C CYS A 199 8.16 -4.53 2.50
N GLU A 200 8.46 -5.83 2.65
CA GLU A 200 9.63 -6.34 3.38
C GLU A 200 10.97 -5.89 2.80
N ILE A 201 11.13 -5.92 1.49
CA ILE A 201 12.33 -5.39 0.82
C ILE A 201 12.52 -3.92 1.18
N ILE A 202 11.47 -3.10 1.08
CA ILE A 202 11.58 -1.66 1.33
C ILE A 202 11.80 -1.37 2.83
N ARG A 203 11.25 -2.18 3.75
CA ARG A 203 11.57 -2.08 5.20
C ARG A 203 13.04 -2.40 5.45
N ASN A 204 13.53 -3.50 4.89
CA ASN A 204 14.93 -3.92 5.03
C ASN A 204 15.90 -2.88 4.45
N HIS A 205 15.55 -2.25 3.32
CA HIS A 205 16.35 -1.17 2.74
C HIS A 205 16.45 0.04 3.67
N LEU A 206 15.33 0.47 4.28
CA LEU A 206 15.32 1.57 5.25
C LEU A 206 16.09 1.20 6.54
N ALA A 207 15.93 -0.01 7.05
CA ALA A 207 16.68 -0.50 8.20
C ALA A 207 18.21 -0.51 7.92
N ASN A 208 18.61 -0.96 6.74
CA ASN A 208 20.01 -0.92 6.30
C ASN A 208 20.53 0.52 6.17
N LEU A 209 19.73 1.42 5.61
CA LEU A 209 20.07 2.85 5.53
C LEU A 209 20.34 3.45 6.92
N ASN A 210 19.58 3.04 7.94
CA ASN A 210 19.76 3.51 9.32
C ASN A 210 20.97 2.90 10.03
N LYS A 211 21.28 1.63 9.71
CA LYS A 211 22.40 0.89 10.28
C LYS A 211 23.75 1.38 9.76
N TYR A 212 23.83 1.70 8.47
CA TYR A 212 25.09 2.09 7.81
C TYR A 212 25.13 3.58 7.49
N ARG A 213 25.33 4.40 8.53
CA ARG A 213 25.25 5.87 8.42
C ARG A 213 26.40 6.52 7.64
N ASP A 214 27.58 5.90 7.64
CA ASP A 214 28.80 6.45 7.05
C ASP A 214 28.98 6.12 5.56
N GLN A 215 27.98 5.54 4.90
CA GLN A 215 28.05 5.22 3.48
C GLN A 215 28.13 6.50 2.62
N ARG A 216 29.06 6.50 1.66
CA ARG A 216 29.15 7.54 0.63
C ARG A 216 27.89 7.52 -0.24
N ASP A 217 27.44 8.69 -0.68
CA ASP A 217 26.23 8.90 -1.49
C ASP A 217 24.93 8.41 -0.81
N ARG A 218 24.92 8.29 0.52
CA ARG A 218 23.74 7.87 1.29
C ARG A 218 22.62 8.94 1.21
N PRO A 219 21.35 8.53 1.00
CA PRO A 219 20.18 9.39 1.17
C PRO A 219 20.13 10.09 2.54
N ASP A 220 19.86 11.39 2.56
CA ASP A 220 19.69 12.17 3.79
C ASP A 220 18.19 12.36 4.09
N LEU A 221 17.67 11.61 5.07
CA LEU A 221 16.27 11.72 5.49
C LEU A 221 15.95 13.06 6.19
N SER A 222 16.94 13.88 6.53
CA SER A 222 16.69 15.23 7.05
C SER A 222 16.33 16.21 5.92
N ALA A 223 16.77 15.92 4.70
CA ALA A 223 16.47 16.69 3.49
C ALA A 223 14.99 16.53 3.12
N PRO A 224 14.25 17.64 2.90
CA PRO A 224 12.82 17.58 2.61
C PRO A 224 12.46 16.76 1.36
N GLU A 225 13.30 16.82 0.31
CA GLU A 225 13.06 16.13 -0.96
C GLU A 225 13.20 14.61 -0.80
N SER A 226 14.30 14.13 -0.20
CA SER A 226 14.49 12.72 0.12
C SER A 226 13.38 12.23 1.04
N LEU A 227 13.09 12.94 2.14
CA LEU A 227 12.01 12.55 3.06
C LEU A 227 10.65 12.42 2.36
N GLN A 228 10.32 13.34 1.46
CA GLN A 228 9.09 13.31 0.69
C GLN A 228 8.99 12.03 -0.16
N LEU A 229 10.08 11.61 -0.83
CA LEU A 229 10.10 10.37 -1.62
C LEU A 229 9.84 9.11 -0.76
N TYR A 230 10.43 9.03 0.44
CA TYR A 230 10.21 7.91 1.35
C TYR A 230 8.77 7.90 1.89
N LEU A 231 8.25 9.06 2.28
CA LEU A 231 6.87 9.19 2.75
C LEU A 231 5.89 8.80 1.64
N ASP A 232 6.03 9.37 0.44
CA ASP A 232 5.13 9.07 -0.69
C ASP A 232 5.14 7.57 -1.04
N THR A 233 6.31 6.93 -0.98
CA THR A 233 6.42 5.47 -1.15
C THR A 233 5.66 4.69 -0.07
N ARG A 234 5.71 5.11 1.19
CA ARG A 234 4.97 4.45 2.28
C ARG A 234 3.47 4.73 2.23
N PHE A 235 3.07 5.92 1.83
CA PHE A 235 1.67 6.26 1.63
C PHE A 235 1.06 5.46 0.47
N GLU A 236 1.78 5.30 -0.63
CA GLU A 236 1.33 4.46 -1.75
C GLU A 236 1.28 2.98 -1.33
N GLN A 237 2.26 2.51 -0.54
CA GLN A 237 2.24 1.16 0.06
C GLN A 237 0.98 0.96 0.90
N LEU A 238 0.66 1.89 1.81
CA LEU A 238 -0.54 1.83 2.66
C LEU A 238 -1.82 1.80 1.81
N LYS A 239 -1.93 2.69 0.83
CA LYS A 239 -3.08 2.75 -0.07
C LYS A 239 -3.30 1.42 -0.78
N ILE A 240 -2.27 0.86 -1.42
CA ILE A 240 -2.39 -0.37 -2.18
C ILE A 240 -2.63 -1.57 -1.26
N ALA A 241 -2.06 -1.59 -0.05
CA ALA A 241 -2.34 -2.62 0.94
C ALA A 241 -3.83 -2.63 1.31
N THR A 242 -4.46 -1.46 1.47
CA THR A 242 -5.91 -1.37 1.73
C THR A 242 -6.75 -1.77 0.52
N GLU A 243 -6.36 -1.38 -0.70
CA GLU A 243 -7.08 -1.75 -1.93
C GLU A 243 -6.99 -3.24 -2.26
N LEU A 244 -5.91 -3.92 -1.83
CA LEU A 244 -5.73 -5.37 -1.90
C LEU A 244 -6.32 -6.11 -0.68
N GLU A 245 -6.96 -5.38 0.24
CA GLU A 245 -7.55 -5.92 1.47
C GLU A 245 -6.54 -6.69 2.36
N LEU A 246 -5.27 -6.30 2.29
CA LEU A 246 -4.19 -6.87 3.09
C LEU A 246 -4.09 -6.14 4.43
N TRP A 247 -5.12 -6.24 5.26
CA TRP A 247 -5.30 -5.41 6.46
C TRP A 247 -4.14 -5.46 7.46
N GLN A 248 -3.53 -6.63 7.65
CA GLN A 248 -2.33 -6.77 8.49
C GLN A 248 -1.14 -5.99 7.92
N GLU A 249 -0.96 -6.03 6.59
CA GLU A 249 0.12 -5.31 5.92
C GLU A 249 -0.17 -3.81 5.83
N ALA A 250 -1.44 -3.42 5.71
CA ALA A 250 -1.88 -2.04 5.81
C ALA A 250 -1.56 -1.47 7.18
N PHE A 251 -1.86 -2.19 8.27
CA PHE A 251 -1.51 -1.77 9.62
C PHE A 251 0.01 -1.64 9.80
N ARG A 252 0.81 -2.62 9.35
CA ARG A 252 2.28 -2.50 9.38
C ARG A 252 2.80 -1.31 8.57
N SER A 253 2.12 -0.94 7.48
CA SER A 253 2.47 0.25 6.68
C SER A 253 2.20 1.55 7.43
N VAL A 254 1.14 1.61 8.25
CA VAL A 254 0.89 2.73 9.18
C VAL A 254 2.04 2.86 10.16
N GLU A 255 2.52 1.75 10.71
CA GLU A 255 3.67 1.74 11.64
C GLU A 255 4.97 2.18 10.97
N ASP A 256 5.18 1.79 9.70
CA ASP A 256 6.33 2.26 8.92
C ASP A 256 6.29 3.79 8.72
N ILE A 257 5.10 4.36 8.45
CA ILE A 257 4.90 5.81 8.31
C ILE A 257 5.19 6.50 9.65
N TYR A 258 4.57 6.03 10.73
CA TYR A 258 4.79 6.58 12.06
C TYR A 258 6.26 6.48 12.49
N GLY A 259 6.90 5.34 12.25
CA GLY A 259 8.32 5.13 12.52
C GLY A 259 9.21 6.14 11.78
N LEU A 260 8.91 6.42 10.50
CA LEU A 260 9.60 7.48 9.75
C LEU A 260 9.38 8.87 10.37
N MET A 261 8.15 9.20 10.79
CA MET A 261 7.84 10.48 11.43
C MET A 261 8.65 10.67 12.72
N CYS A 262 8.77 9.62 13.53
CA CYS A 262 9.55 9.61 14.76
C CYS A 262 11.05 9.74 14.48
N MET A 263 11.56 9.03 13.47
CA MET A 263 12.97 9.08 13.08
C MET A 263 13.44 10.49 12.71
N VAL A 264 12.62 11.24 11.95
CA VAL A 264 12.98 12.59 11.46
C VAL A 264 12.42 13.71 12.32
N LYS A 265 11.60 13.39 13.33
CA LYS A 265 10.90 14.35 14.21
C LYS A 265 10.12 15.42 13.44
N LYS A 266 9.52 15.05 12.31
CA LYS A 266 8.69 15.94 11.48
C LYS A 266 7.39 15.26 11.12
N THR A 267 6.31 16.02 11.19
CA THR A 267 5.00 15.58 10.71
C THR A 267 4.89 15.80 9.20
N PRO A 268 4.30 14.85 8.44
CA PRO A 268 4.03 15.02 7.02
C PRO A 268 3.06 16.17 6.76
N LYS A 269 2.99 16.62 5.50
CA LYS A 269 2.02 17.63 5.05
C LYS A 269 0.58 17.21 5.39
N ALA A 270 -0.27 18.18 5.69
CA ALA A 270 -1.67 17.93 6.06
C ALA A 270 -2.42 17.08 5.02
N SER A 271 -2.14 17.26 3.73
CA SER A 271 -2.73 16.44 2.66
C SER A 271 -2.43 14.95 2.78
N LEU A 272 -1.20 14.58 3.17
CA LEU A 272 -0.82 13.18 3.42
C LEU A 272 -1.45 12.67 4.72
N MET A 273 -1.48 13.50 5.76
CA MET A 273 -2.11 13.12 7.03
C MET A 273 -3.62 12.87 6.92
N VAL A 274 -4.31 13.54 5.98
CA VAL A 274 -5.71 13.21 5.64
C VAL A 274 -5.81 11.76 5.14
N VAL A 275 -4.93 11.36 4.22
CA VAL A 275 -4.89 9.98 3.70
C VAL A 275 -4.58 8.99 4.84
N TYR A 276 -3.62 9.33 5.70
CA TYR A 276 -3.23 8.52 6.85
C TYR A 276 -4.43 8.22 7.76
N TYR A 277 -5.14 9.25 8.22
CA TYR A 277 -6.28 9.06 9.12
C TYR A 277 -7.47 8.40 8.42
N ALA A 278 -7.72 8.71 7.15
CA ALA A 278 -8.75 8.02 6.37
C ALA A 278 -8.48 6.51 6.32
N LYS A 279 -7.26 6.09 6.00
CA LYS A 279 -6.90 4.66 6.00
C LYS A 279 -6.95 4.03 7.39
N LEU A 280 -6.57 4.76 8.44
CA LEU A 280 -6.76 4.29 9.81
C LEU A 280 -8.23 4.04 10.17
N THR A 281 -9.16 4.87 9.70
CA THR A 281 -10.60 4.64 9.95
C THR A 281 -11.05 3.30 9.37
N GLU A 282 -10.64 2.95 8.15
CA GLU A 282 -10.94 1.66 7.53
C GLU A 282 -10.32 0.50 8.32
N ILE A 283 -9.02 0.59 8.63
CA ILE A 283 -8.27 -0.46 9.31
C ILE A 283 -8.89 -0.79 10.67
N PHE A 284 -9.19 0.24 11.48
CA PHE A 284 -9.76 0.03 12.81
C PHE A 284 -11.20 -0.45 12.80
N TRP A 285 -11.96 -0.11 11.75
CA TRP A 285 -13.31 -0.65 11.58
C TRP A 285 -13.25 -2.17 11.34
N ILE A 286 -12.39 -2.59 10.42
CA ILE A 286 -12.25 -4.00 10.02
C ILE A 286 -11.66 -4.85 11.17
N SER A 287 -10.76 -4.29 11.97
CA SER A 287 -10.27 -4.94 13.19
C SER A 287 -11.26 -4.90 14.36
N SER A 288 -12.50 -4.44 14.16
CA SER A 288 -13.54 -4.27 15.20
C SER A 288 -13.08 -3.42 16.39
N SER A 289 -12.12 -2.52 16.16
CA SER A 289 -11.54 -1.62 17.16
C SER A 289 -12.24 -0.27 17.15
N HIS A 290 -13.55 -0.29 17.46
CA HIS A 290 -14.47 0.85 17.33
C HIS A 290 -14.00 2.13 18.05
N LEU A 291 -13.34 1.99 19.20
CA LEU A 291 -12.79 3.13 19.95
C LEU A 291 -11.73 3.88 19.14
N TYR A 292 -10.73 3.18 18.63
CA TYR A 292 -9.67 3.77 17.81
C TYR A 292 -10.18 4.27 16.48
N HIS A 293 -11.16 3.58 15.90
CA HIS A 293 -11.87 4.03 14.71
C HIS A 293 -12.50 5.42 14.92
N ALA A 294 -13.21 5.63 16.03
CA ALA A 294 -13.83 6.91 16.34
C ALA A 294 -12.80 8.02 16.61
N TYR A 295 -11.69 7.69 17.28
CA TYR A 295 -10.57 8.63 17.47
C TYR A 295 -9.85 8.99 16.17
N ALA A 296 -9.67 8.04 15.25
CA ALA A 296 -9.12 8.30 13.93
C ALA A 296 -10.04 9.25 13.12
N TRP A 297 -11.36 9.03 13.19
CA TRP A 297 -12.35 9.94 12.62
C TRP A 297 -12.26 11.34 13.21
N LEU A 298 -12.10 11.47 14.54
CA LEU A 298 -11.96 12.76 15.21
C LEU A 298 -10.70 13.51 14.74
N LYS A 299 -9.57 12.81 14.59
CA LYS A 299 -8.34 13.41 14.03
C LYS A 299 -8.56 13.87 12.58
N LEU A 300 -9.21 13.04 11.75
CA LEU A 300 -9.54 13.38 10.38
C LEU A 300 -10.45 14.62 10.30
N PHE A 301 -11.51 14.69 11.11
CA PHE A 301 -12.41 15.84 11.20
C PHE A 301 -11.66 17.12 11.56
N ASN A 302 -10.84 17.08 12.62
CA ASN A 302 -10.08 18.24 13.07
C ASN A 302 -9.15 18.76 11.97
N LEU A 303 -8.43 17.84 11.31
CA LEU A 303 -7.49 18.17 10.25
C LEU A 303 -8.18 18.77 9.02
N GLN A 304 -9.31 18.18 8.60
CA GLN A 304 -10.11 18.68 7.48
C GLN A 304 -10.68 20.06 7.78
N LYS A 305 -11.24 20.25 8.98
CA LYS A 305 -11.81 21.54 9.40
C LYS A 305 -10.77 22.65 9.49
N SER A 306 -9.54 22.36 9.91
CA SER A 306 -8.50 23.39 10.09
C SER A 306 -7.69 23.70 8.83
N PHE A 307 -7.44 22.72 7.96
CA PHE A 307 -6.53 22.89 6.82
C PHE A 307 -7.20 22.86 5.45
N ASN A 308 -8.40 22.30 5.31
CA ASN A 308 -9.06 22.21 4.01
C ASN A 308 -9.98 23.39 3.75
N LYS A 309 -9.45 24.41 3.07
CA LYS A 309 -10.21 25.62 2.70
C LYS A 309 -11.35 25.37 1.70
N ASN A 310 -11.29 24.25 0.96
CA ASN A 310 -12.28 23.87 -0.05
C ASN A 310 -13.27 22.82 0.48
N LEU A 311 -13.33 22.62 1.80
CA LEU A 311 -14.24 21.67 2.40
C LEU A 311 -15.69 22.14 2.27
N SER A 312 -16.50 21.39 1.53
CA SER A 312 -17.93 21.71 1.39
C SER A 312 -18.66 21.50 2.72
N GLN A 313 -19.74 22.25 2.95
CA GLN A 313 -20.57 22.06 4.14
C GLN A 313 -21.15 20.65 4.23
N LYS A 314 -21.48 20.04 3.09
CA LYS A 314 -21.97 18.66 3.01
C LYS A 314 -20.89 17.65 3.44
N ASP A 315 -19.65 17.81 2.96
CA ASP A 315 -18.54 16.94 3.36
C ASP A 315 -18.23 17.08 4.86
N LEU A 316 -18.21 18.32 5.38
CA LEU A 316 -18.02 18.58 6.80
C LEU A 316 -19.11 17.90 7.64
N GLN A 317 -20.37 18.00 7.22
CA GLN A 317 -21.50 17.40 7.90
C GLN A 317 -21.45 15.87 7.87
N LEU A 318 -21.02 15.28 6.76
CA LEU A 318 -20.87 13.83 6.62
C LEU A 318 -19.73 13.29 7.51
N ILE A 319 -18.59 13.97 7.54
CA ILE A 319 -17.47 13.62 8.41
C ILE A 319 -17.88 13.79 9.89
N ALA A 320 -18.52 14.90 10.26
CA ALA A 320 -19.00 15.11 11.64
C ALA A 320 -20.00 14.03 12.08
N SER A 321 -20.95 13.69 11.21
CA SER A 321 -21.92 12.63 11.45
C SER A 321 -21.23 11.26 11.64
N SER A 322 -20.20 10.98 10.84
CA SER A 322 -19.40 9.76 10.96
C SER A 322 -18.65 9.67 12.29
N VAL A 323 -18.07 10.79 12.75
CA VAL A 323 -17.36 10.85 14.04
C VAL A 323 -18.32 10.54 15.19
N VAL A 324 -19.52 11.16 15.19
CA VAL A 324 -20.51 10.95 16.25
C VAL A 324 -21.03 9.51 16.23
N LEU A 325 -21.39 8.97 15.06
CA LEU A 325 -21.87 7.59 14.95
C LEU A 325 -20.79 6.56 15.31
N ALA A 326 -19.53 6.81 14.92
CA ALA A 326 -18.40 5.99 15.34
C ALA A 326 -18.22 5.98 16.87
N ALA A 327 -18.33 7.16 17.51
CA ALA A 327 -18.24 7.27 18.97
C ALA A 327 -19.41 6.58 19.68
N LEU A 328 -20.63 6.72 19.15
CA LEU A 328 -21.81 6.01 19.64
C LEU A 328 -21.70 4.50 19.44
N SER A 329 -20.99 4.05 18.41
CA SER A 329 -20.71 2.62 18.12
C SER A 329 -19.70 1.98 19.08
N VAL A 330 -19.08 2.76 19.97
CA VAL A 330 -18.23 2.23 21.03
C VAL A 330 -19.12 1.73 22.17
N VAL A 331 -18.93 0.48 22.57
CA VAL A 331 -19.66 -0.12 23.69
C VAL A 331 -19.39 0.71 24.97
N PRO A 332 -20.42 1.14 25.71
CA PRO A 332 -20.27 2.03 26.86
C PRO A 332 -19.74 1.36 28.14
N TYR A 333 -19.45 0.06 28.11
CA TYR A 333 -18.97 -0.69 29.27
C TYR A 333 -17.68 -1.43 28.93
N ASP A 334 -16.76 -1.47 29.88
CA ASP A 334 -15.67 -2.44 29.85
C ASP A 334 -16.25 -3.83 30.10
N SER A 335 -16.43 -4.58 29.02
CA SER A 335 -16.58 -6.02 29.14
C SER A 335 -15.24 -6.57 29.58
N ARG A 336 -14.97 -6.69 30.89
CA ARG A 336 -13.86 -7.55 31.37
C ARG A 336 -13.85 -7.87 32.86
N ARG A 337 -14.03 -9.16 33.16
CA ARG A 337 -13.18 -9.88 34.12
C ARG A 337 -11.91 -10.29 33.35
N ALA A 338 -10.88 -9.45 33.36
CA ALA A 338 -9.57 -9.78 32.76
C ALA A 338 -8.57 -10.22 33.82
N SER A 339 -7.70 -11.15 33.46
CA SER A 339 -6.51 -11.46 34.25
C SER A 339 -5.51 -10.30 34.24
N HIS A 340 -4.57 -10.27 35.20
CA HIS A 340 -3.54 -9.23 35.28
C HIS A 340 -2.69 -9.13 34.00
N LEU A 341 -2.32 -10.28 33.42
CA LEU A 341 -1.53 -10.37 32.18
C LEU A 341 -2.28 -9.78 30.98
N GLU A 342 -3.60 -9.97 30.90
CA GLU A 342 -4.41 -9.38 29.82
C GLU A 342 -4.52 -7.87 29.95
N LEU A 343 -4.56 -7.34 31.18
CA LEU A 343 -4.59 -5.90 31.45
C LEU A 343 -3.26 -5.22 31.07
N GLU A 344 -2.11 -5.86 31.31
CA GLU A 344 -0.80 -5.33 30.89
C GLU A 344 -0.66 -5.30 29.36
N ASN A 345 -1.00 -6.40 28.69
CA ASN A 345 -0.99 -6.48 27.24
C ASN A 345 -1.93 -5.44 26.60
N GLU A 346 -3.09 -5.19 27.22
CA GLU A 346 -4.01 -4.17 26.76
C GLU A 346 -3.46 -2.76 26.96
N LYS A 347 -2.79 -2.48 28.07
CA LYS A 347 -2.14 -1.17 28.30
C LYS A 347 -1.09 -0.89 27.24
N GLU A 348 -0.21 -1.84 26.95
CA GLU A 348 0.83 -1.69 25.92
C GLU A 348 0.20 -1.48 24.54
N ARG A 349 -0.83 -2.27 24.21
CA ARG A 349 -1.60 -2.07 22.97
C ARG A 349 -2.22 -0.68 22.90
N ASN A 350 -2.84 -0.20 23.98
CA ASN A 350 -3.52 1.08 24.01
C ASN A 350 -2.53 2.25 23.82
N LEU A 351 -1.34 2.17 24.44
CA LEU A 351 -0.27 3.15 24.22
C LEU A 351 0.19 3.18 22.77
N ARG A 352 0.49 2.00 22.20
CA ARG A 352 0.88 1.88 20.78
C ARG A 352 -0.19 2.46 19.85
N MET A 353 -1.47 2.19 20.12
CA MET A 353 -2.56 2.72 19.29
C MET A 353 -2.74 4.23 19.46
N ALA A 354 -2.58 4.77 20.67
CA ALA A 354 -2.62 6.20 20.92
C ALA A 354 -1.51 6.94 20.16
N ASP A 355 -0.29 6.39 20.19
CA ASP A 355 0.85 6.90 19.44
C ASP A 355 0.58 6.97 17.94
N LEU A 356 0.08 5.87 17.35
CA LEU A 356 -0.24 5.81 15.91
C LEU A 356 -1.34 6.82 15.50
N ILE A 357 -2.30 7.10 16.38
CA ILE A 357 -3.35 8.09 16.12
C ILE A 357 -2.87 9.52 16.42
N GLY A 358 -1.75 9.68 17.13
CA GLY A 358 -1.21 10.98 17.54
C GLY A 358 -1.90 11.56 18.78
N PHE A 359 -2.32 10.71 19.70
CA PHE A 359 -2.66 11.08 21.07
C PHE A 359 -1.46 10.74 21.96
N ASN A 360 -0.70 11.75 22.36
CA ASN A 360 0.51 11.55 23.14
C ASN A 360 0.10 11.41 24.61
N VAL A 361 0.03 10.18 25.11
CA VAL A 361 -0.32 9.92 26.51
C VAL A 361 0.96 10.08 27.32
N ASP A 362 1.06 11.13 28.15
CA ASP A 362 2.22 11.29 29.04
C ASP A 362 2.23 10.15 30.07
N PRO A 363 3.25 9.25 30.06
CA PRO A 363 3.29 8.10 30.96
C PRO A 363 3.45 8.49 32.44
N LYS A 364 3.80 9.75 32.74
CA LYS A 364 3.97 10.25 34.12
C LYS A 364 2.68 10.77 34.75
N VAL A 365 1.66 11.08 33.96
CA VAL A 365 0.34 11.50 34.45
C VAL A 365 -0.55 10.27 34.52
N GLU A 366 -0.58 9.62 35.68
CA GLU A 366 -1.40 8.45 36.06
C GLU A 366 -2.56 8.10 35.10
N SER A 367 -2.33 7.39 34.00
CA SER A 367 -3.36 6.61 33.27
C SER A 367 -4.71 7.28 32.94
N ARG A 368 -4.87 8.61 33.08
CA ARG A 368 -6.18 9.29 33.14
C ARG A 368 -6.62 9.92 31.82
N GLU A 369 -5.70 10.05 30.87
CA GLU A 369 -6.01 10.33 29.46
C GLU A 369 -5.85 9.07 28.60
N MET A 370 -6.27 7.93 29.15
CA MET A 370 -6.48 6.73 28.35
C MET A 370 -7.57 7.02 27.32
N LEU A 371 -7.33 6.67 26.06
CA LEU A 371 -8.37 6.69 25.02
C LEU A 371 -9.59 5.95 25.58
N SER A 372 -10.70 6.67 25.76
CA SER A 372 -11.90 6.16 26.39
C SER A 372 -13.13 6.76 25.75
N ARG A 373 -14.26 6.06 25.83
CA ARG A 373 -15.52 6.55 25.26
C ARG A 373 -15.95 7.87 25.91
N SER A 374 -15.84 7.99 27.23
CA SER A 374 -16.24 9.20 27.95
C SER A 374 -15.39 10.41 27.57
N SER A 375 -14.06 10.24 27.52
CA SER A 375 -13.14 11.29 27.06
C SER A 375 -13.43 11.69 25.62
N LEU A 376 -13.68 10.71 24.74
CA LEU A 376 -14.04 10.96 23.35
C LEU A 376 -15.31 11.81 23.22
N LEU A 377 -16.42 11.42 23.88
CA LEU A 377 -17.69 12.17 23.80
C LEU A 377 -17.53 13.59 24.37
N SER A 378 -16.77 13.74 25.45
CA SER A 378 -16.45 15.05 26.03
C SER A 378 -15.68 15.93 25.04
N GLU A 379 -14.73 15.34 24.32
CA GLU A 379 -13.96 16.03 23.28
C GLU A 379 -14.82 16.41 22.06
N LEU A 380 -15.81 15.57 21.67
CA LEU A 380 -16.75 15.90 20.60
C LEU A 380 -17.59 17.14 20.92
N ILE A 381 -18.05 17.27 22.17
CA ILE A 381 -18.78 18.44 22.66
C ILE A 381 -17.85 19.66 22.66
N ALA A 382 -16.68 19.55 23.29
CA ALA A 382 -15.73 20.65 23.44
C ALA A 382 -15.27 21.23 22.08
N LYS A 383 -15.09 20.37 21.07
CA LYS A 383 -14.69 20.79 19.71
C LYS A 383 -15.86 21.17 18.80
N GLY A 384 -17.09 21.13 19.31
CA GLY A 384 -18.31 21.47 18.58
C GLY A 384 -18.57 20.55 17.38
N VAL A 385 -18.17 19.28 17.46
CA VAL A 385 -18.38 18.30 16.38
C VAL A 385 -19.87 18.04 16.19
N LEU A 386 -20.61 17.90 17.29
CA LEU A 386 -22.06 17.69 17.29
C LEU A 386 -22.78 18.78 16.51
N ASN A 387 -22.37 20.05 16.64
CA ASN A 387 -23.02 21.18 15.95
C ASN A 387 -22.97 21.03 14.42
N CYS A 388 -21.92 20.39 13.89
CA CYS A 388 -21.73 20.15 12.47
C CYS A 388 -22.46 18.91 11.94
N ALA A 389 -22.94 18.00 12.81
CA ALA A 389 -23.61 16.77 12.38
C ALA A 389 -25.03 16.99 11.83
N THR A 390 -25.56 15.99 11.12
CA THR A 390 -26.97 15.93 10.69
C THR A 390 -27.92 15.91 11.89
N GLN A 391 -29.16 16.36 11.69
CA GLN A 391 -30.13 16.44 12.78
C GLN A 391 -30.46 15.05 13.33
N GLU A 392 -30.62 14.07 12.45
CA GLU A 392 -30.90 12.68 12.80
C GLU A 392 -29.83 12.09 13.74
N VAL A 393 -28.56 12.45 13.52
CA VAL A 393 -27.44 11.98 14.34
C VAL A 393 -27.36 12.73 15.67
N LYS A 394 -27.71 14.02 15.70
CA LYS A 394 -27.84 14.78 16.96
C LYS A 394 -28.96 14.22 17.84
N ASP A 395 -30.11 13.92 17.25
CA ASP A 395 -31.26 13.34 17.94
C ASP A 395 -30.91 11.95 18.50
N LEU A 396 -30.22 11.13 17.70
CA LEU A 396 -29.76 9.81 18.14
C LEU A 396 -28.77 9.90 19.30
N TYR A 397 -27.81 10.82 19.23
CA TYR A 397 -26.87 11.08 20.33
C TYR A 397 -27.60 11.44 21.62
N HIS A 398 -28.59 12.35 21.54
CA HIS A 398 -29.38 12.76 22.71
C HIS A 398 -30.17 11.60 23.31
N LEU A 399 -30.84 10.80 22.47
CA LEU A 399 -31.64 9.66 22.90
C LEU A 399 -30.81 8.58 23.61
N LEU A 400 -29.59 8.30 23.14
CA LEU A 400 -28.76 7.23 23.71
C LEU A 400 -28.01 7.68 24.97
N GLU A 401 -27.51 8.92 25.01
CA GLU A 401 -26.66 9.39 26.11
C GLU A 401 -27.42 10.09 27.24
N HIS A 402 -28.51 10.81 26.93
CA HIS A 402 -29.16 11.71 27.89
C HIS A 402 -30.56 11.28 28.32
N GLU A 403 -31.28 10.52 27.50
CA GLU A 403 -32.67 10.14 27.77
C GLU A 403 -32.79 8.79 28.51
N PHE A 404 -33.74 8.71 29.43
CA PHE A 404 -34.11 7.48 30.14
C PHE A 404 -35.52 7.05 29.72
N LEU A 405 -35.60 6.16 28.73
CA LEU A 405 -36.85 5.75 28.05
C LEU A 405 -36.89 4.23 27.84
N PRO A 406 -36.86 3.41 28.91
CA PRO A 406 -36.68 1.96 28.82
C PRO A 406 -37.69 1.24 27.91
N LEU A 407 -38.94 1.73 27.82
CA LEU A 407 -40.00 1.13 27.01
C LEU A 407 -40.08 1.69 25.58
N ASP A 408 -39.70 2.95 25.37
CA ASP A 408 -39.90 3.68 24.11
C ASP A 408 -38.62 3.88 23.29
N LEU A 409 -37.44 3.65 23.89
CA LEU A 409 -36.15 3.97 23.26
C LEU A 409 -35.99 3.26 21.91
N ALA A 410 -36.32 1.97 21.83
CA ALA A 410 -36.23 1.21 20.57
C ALA A 410 -37.14 1.78 19.47
N VAL A 411 -38.38 2.12 19.82
CA VAL A 411 -39.37 2.68 18.88
C VAL A 411 -38.93 4.05 18.36
N LYS A 412 -38.30 4.88 19.20
CA LYS A 412 -37.79 6.20 18.82
C LYS A 412 -36.50 6.13 17.99
N VAL A 413 -35.62 5.17 18.26
CA VAL A 413 -34.32 5.04 17.56
C VAL A 413 -34.47 4.43 16.16
N GLN A 414 -35.36 3.45 15.98
CA GLN A 414 -35.55 2.75 14.69
C GLN A 414 -35.78 3.67 13.48
N PRO A 415 -36.68 4.68 13.50
CA PRO A 415 -36.88 5.58 12.37
C PRO A 415 -35.65 6.46 12.08
N LEU A 416 -34.85 6.80 13.09
CA LEU A 416 -33.60 7.54 12.91
C LEU A 416 -32.55 6.67 12.21
N LEU A 417 -32.40 5.41 12.61
CA LEU A 417 -31.49 4.47 11.93
C LEU A 417 -31.90 4.24 10.47
N ALA A 418 -33.20 4.14 10.19
CA ALA A 418 -33.69 4.03 8.81
C ALA A 418 -33.34 5.26 7.95
N LYS A 419 -33.41 6.47 8.52
CA LYS A 419 -32.97 7.70 7.83
C LYS A 419 -31.45 7.73 7.64
N ILE A 420 -30.68 7.43 8.69
CA ILE A 420 -29.21 7.41 8.67
C ILE A 420 -28.68 6.41 7.64
N SER A 421 -29.34 5.26 7.47
CA SER A 421 -28.94 4.23 6.48
C SER A 421 -28.93 4.73 5.03
N LYS A 422 -29.66 5.81 4.74
CA LYS A 422 -29.76 6.42 3.40
C LYS A 422 -28.78 7.58 3.21
N ILE A 423 -28.05 7.97 4.25
CA ILE A 423 -27.08 9.06 4.21
C ILE A 423 -25.71 8.48 3.89
N GLY A 424 -25.13 8.95 2.78
CA GLY A 424 -23.79 8.59 2.38
C GLY A 424 -23.35 9.37 1.15
N GLY A 425 -22.09 9.21 0.77
CA GLY A 425 -21.55 9.81 -0.44
C GLY A 425 -20.04 9.84 -0.48
N LYS A 426 -19.52 10.15 -1.67
CA LYS A 426 -18.10 10.41 -1.88
C LYS A 426 -17.78 11.83 -1.42
N LEU A 427 -16.71 11.96 -0.64
CA LEU A 427 -16.24 13.26 -0.18
C LEU A 427 -15.60 14.01 -1.36
N ALA A 428 -16.17 15.15 -1.74
CA ALA A 428 -15.71 15.89 -2.92
C ALA A 428 -14.31 16.52 -2.71
N SER A 429 -14.00 16.87 -1.46
CA SER A 429 -12.80 17.59 -1.04
C SER A 429 -11.57 16.71 -0.76
N ALA A 430 -11.72 15.38 -0.81
CA ALA A 430 -10.63 14.43 -0.62
C ALA A 430 -10.91 13.11 -1.35
N SER A 431 -10.57 13.05 -2.65
CA SER A 431 -10.76 11.87 -3.51
C SER A 431 -10.06 10.58 -3.03
N SER A 432 -9.14 10.72 -2.07
CA SER A 432 -8.42 9.62 -1.42
C SER A 432 -9.11 9.07 -0.17
N VAL A 433 -10.17 9.72 0.32
CA VAL A 433 -11.01 9.21 1.42
C VAL A 433 -12.08 8.30 0.80
N PRO A 434 -12.33 7.11 1.37
CA PRO A 434 -13.39 6.22 0.91
C PRO A 434 -14.74 6.90 0.87
N GLU A 435 -15.63 6.35 0.06
CA GLU A 435 -17.04 6.67 0.12
C GLU A 435 -17.56 6.41 1.53
N VAL A 436 -18.13 7.45 2.15
CA VAL A 436 -18.64 7.35 3.51
C VAL A 436 -20.10 6.93 3.43
N GLN A 437 -20.39 5.74 3.93
CA GLN A 437 -21.74 5.20 4.01
C GLN A 437 -22.11 5.04 5.48
N LEU A 438 -23.06 5.86 5.98
CA LEU A 438 -23.44 5.82 7.39
C LEU A 438 -24.21 4.53 7.76
N SER A 439 -24.71 3.81 6.75
CA SER A 439 -25.32 2.49 6.90
C SER A 439 -24.41 1.47 7.59
N GLN A 440 -23.08 1.63 7.49
CA GLN A 440 -22.13 0.73 8.16
C GLN A 440 -22.30 0.69 9.69
N TYR A 441 -22.78 1.78 10.29
CA TYR A 441 -22.93 1.88 11.74
C TYR A 441 -24.26 1.28 12.25
N VAL A 442 -25.24 1.04 11.36
CA VAL A 442 -26.61 0.66 11.76
C VAL A 442 -26.60 -0.59 12.64
N THR A 443 -25.93 -1.66 12.20
CA THR A 443 -25.85 -2.91 12.96
C THR A 443 -25.18 -2.75 14.32
N ALA A 444 -24.16 -1.90 14.44
CA ALA A 444 -23.50 -1.62 15.71
C ALA A 444 -24.41 -0.82 16.65
N LEU A 445 -25.13 0.17 16.10
CA LEU A 445 -26.05 1.02 16.84
C LEU A 445 -27.31 0.26 17.30
N GLU A 446 -27.82 -0.69 16.52
CA GLU A 446 -28.90 -1.59 16.94
C GLU A 446 -28.51 -2.40 18.18
N LYS A 447 -27.29 -2.97 18.18
CA LYS A 447 -26.74 -3.70 19.33
C LYS A 447 -26.61 -2.79 20.56
N ILE A 448 -26.10 -1.57 20.38
CA ILE A 448 -25.90 -0.62 21.48
C ILE A 448 -27.24 -0.11 22.03
N THR A 449 -28.21 0.15 21.16
CA THR A 449 -29.57 0.51 21.55
C THR A 449 -30.19 -0.61 22.38
N THR A 450 -30.03 -1.87 21.95
CA THR A 450 -30.51 -3.03 22.70
C THR A 450 -29.84 -3.13 24.08
N LEU A 451 -28.51 -2.97 24.15
CA LEU A 451 -27.78 -2.97 25.42
C LEU A 451 -28.22 -1.83 26.34
N ARG A 452 -28.49 -0.64 25.79
CA ARG A 452 -28.97 0.51 26.55
C ARG A 452 -30.38 0.29 27.09
N VAL A 453 -31.29 -0.27 26.29
CA VAL A 453 -32.63 -0.67 26.74
C VAL A 453 -32.53 -1.65 27.91
N LEU A 454 -31.75 -2.73 27.75
CA LEU A 454 -31.54 -3.71 28.81
C LEU A 454 -31.01 -3.07 30.09
N GLN A 455 -30.04 -2.15 29.96
CA GLN A 455 -29.50 -1.44 31.11
C GLN A 455 -30.55 -0.56 31.80
N GLN A 456 -31.33 0.23 31.05
CA GLN A 456 -32.36 1.09 31.62
C GLN A 456 -33.46 0.26 32.32
N VAL A 457 -33.83 -0.89 31.75
CA VAL A 457 -34.79 -1.82 32.35
C VAL A 457 -34.24 -2.46 33.64
N LEU A 458 -32.94 -2.73 33.73
CA LEU A 458 -32.32 -3.23 34.99
C LEU A 458 -32.35 -2.20 36.13
N TYR A 459 -32.53 -0.91 35.83
CA TYR A 459 -32.65 0.16 36.82
C TYR A 459 -34.11 0.54 37.14
N LEU A 460 -35.09 -0.06 36.44
CA LEU A 460 -36.49 -0.04 36.84
C LEU A 460 -36.73 -1.10 37.93
#